data_AF-A0A1E3WFH4-F1
#
_entry.id   AF-A0A1E3WFH4-F1
#
_cell.length_a   1.000
_cell.length_b   1.000
_cell.length_c   1.000
_cell.angle_alpha   90.00
_cell.angle_beta   90.00
_cell.angle_gamma   90.00
#
_symmetry.space_group_name_H-M   'P 1'
#
loop_
_entity.id
_entity.type
_entity.pdbx_description
1 polymer ?
#
loop_
_entity_poly.entity_id
_entity_poly.type
_entity_poly.pdbx_seq_one_letter_code
_entity_poly.pdbx_strand_id
1 'polypeptide(L)'
;MIEKSGAVFFVDILGVGALTQGSIQINKEHFEARRFSYENKFSEHQFCAKLLLKFRRILVSATENRKNIKVAQLSDCAFLWSEDVDVVVNAAREIMWKSLLGGLMCRGGLAYGQIVEPDKVNKQLGMFICGGAVTEAVKLEGQLKGMRVAVSPEVVAEFKNIPDNIVVPKTNPIDCSVFDELLWFVYPNEITNRYSSSHKSEKEVALSILKLLAILKHSPKLAWNVSSHPGKVQVAATIDVISEQLVNLYPSLDFRFTAEYAIQALGNRGNNKYESVMKLYKSEVNRNL
;
A
#
# COMPACT_ATOMS: atom_id res chain seq x y z
N MET A 1 0.94 31.05 -10.64
CA MET A 1 1.03 29.87 -9.77
C MET A 1 -0.27 29.86 -8.98
N ILE A 2 -0.95 28.72 -8.92
CA ILE A 2 -2.18 28.55 -8.17
C ILE A 2 -1.76 27.96 -6.85
N GLU A 3 -2.10 28.69 -5.80
CA GLU A 3 -1.95 28.24 -4.42
C GLU A 3 -3.32 27.86 -3.89
N LYS A 4 -3.40 26.70 -3.23
CA LYS A 4 -4.63 26.19 -2.65
C LYS A 4 -4.33 25.22 -1.50
N SER A 5 -5.33 24.94 -0.69
CA SER A 5 -5.25 23.90 0.34
C SER A 5 -5.83 22.59 -0.19
N GLY A 6 -5.20 21.47 0.14
CA GLY A 6 -5.74 20.16 -0.22
C GLY A 6 -4.94 19.02 0.38
N ALA A 7 -5.45 17.81 0.17
CA ALA A 7 -4.76 16.59 0.55
C ALA A 7 -3.75 16.15 -0.52
N VAL A 8 -2.60 15.67 -0.06
CA VAL A 8 -1.54 15.06 -0.87
C VAL A 8 -1.26 13.66 -0.32
N PHE A 9 -1.29 12.67 -1.21
CA PHE A 9 -0.77 11.34 -0.98
C PHE A 9 0.56 11.18 -1.70
N PHE A 10 1.64 10.99 -0.94
CA PHE A 10 2.91 10.52 -1.46
C PHE A 10 2.98 9.01 -1.30
N VAL A 11 3.46 8.31 -2.33
CA VAL A 11 3.63 6.85 -2.30
C VAL A 11 4.90 6.44 -3.03
N ASP A 12 5.66 5.53 -2.43
CA ASP A 12 6.91 4.99 -2.96
C ASP A 12 6.92 3.46 -3.00
N ILE A 13 7.55 2.86 -4.02
CA ILE A 13 7.67 1.40 -4.14
C ILE A 13 8.81 0.89 -3.25
N LEU A 14 8.48 -0.02 -2.34
CA LEU A 14 9.46 -0.63 -1.47
C LEU A 14 10.41 -1.56 -2.22
N GLY A 15 11.71 -1.24 -2.16
CA GLY A 15 12.80 -2.12 -2.60
C GLY A 15 13.37 -1.81 -3.99
N VAL A 16 12.90 -0.75 -4.69
CA VAL A 16 13.41 -0.39 -6.01
C VAL A 16 14.89 0.01 -5.96
N GLY A 17 15.31 0.83 -4.98
CA GLY A 17 16.73 1.19 -4.83
C GLY A 17 17.65 -0.03 -4.66
N ALA A 18 17.26 -0.99 -3.82
CA ALA A 18 18.03 -2.23 -3.63
C ALA A 18 18.06 -3.10 -4.91
N LEU A 19 16.96 -3.10 -5.68
CA LEU A 19 16.87 -3.79 -6.95
C LEU A 19 17.80 -3.17 -8.00
N THR A 20 17.80 -1.85 -8.15
CA THR A 20 18.62 -1.16 -9.17
C THR A 20 20.11 -1.14 -8.84
N GLN A 21 20.47 -1.29 -7.56
CA GLN A 21 21.85 -1.45 -7.08
C GLN A 21 22.36 -2.90 -7.14
N GLY A 22 21.55 -3.86 -7.63
CA GLY A 22 21.95 -5.27 -7.71
C GLY A 22 22.03 -5.99 -6.36
N SER A 23 21.47 -5.41 -5.30
CA SER A 23 21.40 -6.05 -3.97
C SER A 23 20.34 -7.15 -3.89
N ILE A 24 19.49 -7.25 -4.91
CA ILE A 24 18.49 -8.30 -5.08
C ILE A 24 18.74 -8.98 -6.42
N GLN A 25 19.16 -10.24 -6.38
CA GLN A 25 19.34 -11.03 -7.60
C GLN A 25 17.99 -11.46 -8.17
N ILE A 26 17.77 -11.17 -9.46
CA ILE A 26 16.54 -11.56 -10.14
C ILE A 26 16.76 -12.78 -11.03
N ASN A 27 15.86 -13.76 -10.92
CA ASN A 27 15.88 -14.99 -11.71
C ASN A 27 14.58 -15.15 -12.53
N LYS A 28 14.50 -16.24 -13.29
CA LYS A 28 13.36 -16.62 -14.12
C LYS A 28 12.04 -16.74 -13.34
N GLU A 29 12.10 -17.34 -12.15
CA GLU A 29 10.93 -17.59 -11.30
C GLU A 29 10.26 -16.28 -10.88
N HIS A 30 11.04 -15.22 -10.65
CA HIS A 30 10.50 -13.89 -10.34
C HIS A 30 9.66 -13.30 -11.47
N PHE A 31 10.08 -13.48 -12.73
CA PHE A 31 9.33 -13.06 -13.91
C PHE A 31 8.06 -13.90 -14.08
N GLU A 32 8.19 -15.23 -13.98
CA GLU A 32 7.09 -16.18 -14.13
C GLU A 32 5.99 -15.97 -13.09
N ALA A 33 6.36 -15.71 -11.82
CA ALA A 33 5.43 -15.42 -10.74
C ALA A 33 4.52 -14.21 -11.03
N ARG A 34 4.95 -13.30 -11.92
CA ARG A 34 4.21 -12.10 -12.33
C ARG A 34 3.68 -12.16 -13.76
N ARG A 35 3.97 -13.23 -14.50
CA ARG A 35 3.72 -13.34 -15.94
C ARG A 35 4.35 -12.18 -16.71
N PHE A 36 5.54 -11.75 -16.31
CA PHE A 36 6.29 -10.74 -17.03
C PHE A 36 6.95 -11.39 -18.25
N SER A 37 6.77 -10.78 -19.42
CA SER A 37 7.49 -11.19 -20.63
C SER A 37 8.98 -10.84 -20.54
N TYR A 38 9.81 -11.76 -21.03
CA TYR A 38 11.26 -11.63 -21.19
C TYR A 38 11.65 -12.36 -22.48
N GLU A 39 12.56 -11.79 -23.27
CA GLU A 39 12.93 -12.37 -24.57
C GLU A 39 14.07 -13.38 -24.45
N ASN A 40 15.27 -12.96 -24.00
CA ASN A 40 16.46 -13.82 -23.99
C ASN A 40 17.37 -13.67 -22.76
N LYS A 41 17.18 -12.64 -21.92
CA LYS A 41 17.96 -12.40 -20.70
C LYS A 41 17.04 -11.90 -19.58
N PHE A 42 17.44 -12.18 -18.34
CA PHE A 42 16.84 -11.60 -17.14
C PHE A 42 17.78 -10.55 -16.61
N SER A 43 17.27 -9.36 -16.30
CA SER A 43 18.03 -8.35 -15.56
C SER A 43 17.16 -7.63 -14.55
N GLU A 44 17.79 -7.16 -13.50
CA GLU A 44 17.21 -6.35 -12.43
C GLU A 44 16.53 -5.11 -13.01
N HIS A 45 17.17 -4.46 -14.00
CA HIS A 45 16.62 -3.28 -14.66
C HIS A 45 15.38 -3.58 -15.50
N GLN A 46 15.34 -4.69 -16.24
CA GLN A 46 14.14 -5.10 -16.98
C GLN A 46 13.00 -5.45 -16.03
N PHE A 47 13.30 -6.14 -14.94
CA PHE A 47 12.33 -6.47 -13.90
C PHE A 47 11.77 -5.19 -13.26
N CYS A 48 12.64 -4.24 -12.91
CA CYS A 48 12.30 -2.93 -12.37
C CYS A 48 11.36 -2.17 -13.32
N ALA A 49 11.71 -2.06 -14.61
CA ALA A 49 10.87 -1.38 -15.60
C ALA A 49 9.46 -2.00 -15.70
N LYS A 50 9.34 -3.33 -15.62
CA LYS A 50 8.03 -4.02 -15.61
C LYS A 50 7.25 -3.76 -14.32
N LEU A 51 7.92 -3.63 -13.17
CA LEU A 51 7.29 -3.20 -11.91
C LEU A 51 6.76 -1.76 -12.02
N LEU A 52 7.55 -0.83 -12.56
CA LEU A 52 7.15 0.57 -12.76
C LEU A 52 5.96 0.69 -13.71
N LEU A 53 5.93 -0.10 -14.80
CA LEU A 53 4.77 -0.17 -15.70
C LEU A 53 3.52 -0.69 -14.98
N LYS A 54 3.67 -1.68 -14.09
CA LYS A 54 2.56 -2.18 -13.29
C LYS A 54 2.06 -1.13 -12.30
N PHE A 55 2.97 -0.44 -11.62
CA PHE A 55 2.62 0.64 -10.71
C PHE A 55 1.88 1.76 -11.43
N ARG A 56 2.37 2.20 -12.60
CA ARG A 56 1.69 3.18 -13.45
C ARG A 56 0.27 2.76 -13.81
N ARG A 57 0.04 1.49 -14.18
CA ARG A 57 -1.31 0.96 -14.46
C ARG A 57 -2.21 1.01 -13.22
N ILE A 58 -1.66 0.72 -12.04
CA ILE A 58 -2.40 0.83 -10.78
C ILE A 58 -2.80 2.27 -10.53
N LEU A 59 -1.86 3.23 -10.64
CA LEU A 59 -2.12 4.66 -10.48
C LEU A 59 -3.25 5.11 -11.43
N VAL A 60 -3.13 4.84 -12.73
CA VAL A 60 -4.17 5.17 -13.72
C VAL A 60 -5.53 4.59 -13.31
N SER A 61 -5.59 3.29 -13.00
CA SER A 61 -6.84 2.63 -12.63
C SER A 61 -7.47 3.14 -11.34
N ALA A 62 -6.67 3.69 -10.42
CA ALA A 62 -7.12 4.26 -9.17
C ALA A 62 -7.54 5.73 -9.31
N THR A 63 -7.30 6.37 -10.46
CA THR A 63 -7.61 7.80 -10.65
C THR A 63 -8.50 8.09 -11.86
N GLU A 64 -8.55 7.21 -12.87
CA GLU A 64 -9.26 7.46 -14.14
C GLU A 64 -10.75 7.79 -13.97
N ASN A 65 -11.42 7.20 -12.97
CA ASN A 65 -12.84 7.39 -12.71
C ASN A 65 -13.12 8.41 -11.58
N ARG A 66 -12.08 9.04 -11.02
CA ARG A 66 -12.20 9.99 -9.91
C ARG A 66 -12.10 11.41 -10.43
N LYS A 67 -13.13 12.20 -10.14
CA LYS A 67 -13.12 13.63 -10.45
C LYS A 67 -12.14 14.35 -9.54
N ASN A 68 -11.52 15.41 -10.05
CA ASN A 68 -10.71 16.36 -9.28
C ASN A 68 -9.45 15.78 -8.61
N ILE A 69 -8.98 14.59 -8.98
CA ILE A 69 -7.68 14.09 -8.54
C ILE A 69 -6.61 14.32 -9.61
N LYS A 70 -5.43 14.72 -9.16
CA LYS A 70 -4.24 14.93 -10.00
C LYS A 70 -3.17 13.94 -9.60
N VAL A 71 -2.33 13.53 -10.57
CA VAL A 71 -1.28 12.54 -10.36
C VAL A 71 0.01 12.99 -11.05
N ALA A 72 1.13 12.87 -10.34
CA ALA A 72 2.48 13.01 -10.87
C ALA A 72 3.30 11.80 -10.45
N GLN A 73 3.79 11.02 -11.41
CA GLN A 73 4.70 9.90 -11.14
C GLN A 73 6.14 10.35 -11.40
N LEU A 74 7.03 10.11 -10.44
CA LEU A 74 8.47 10.36 -10.53
C LEU A 74 9.20 9.04 -10.25
N SER A 75 9.62 8.33 -11.31
CA SER A 75 10.24 7.01 -11.20
C SER A 75 9.35 6.00 -10.45
N ASP A 76 9.77 5.58 -9.27
CA ASP A 76 9.19 4.62 -8.34
C ASP A 76 8.26 5.24 -7.30
N CYS A 77 8.19 6.57 -7.24
CA CYS A 77 7.22 7.27 -6.40
C CYS A 77 6.16 8.01 -7.22
N ALA A 78 5.08 8.39 -6.55
CA ALA A 78 4.03 9.23 -7.10
C ALA A 78 3.41 10.14 -6.05
N PHE A 79 2.93 11.28 -6.54
CA PHE A 79 2.11 12.23 -5.79
C PHE A 79 0.71 12.21 -6.37
N LEU A 80 -0.28 12.12 -5.49
CA LEU A 80 -1.69 12.30 -5.82
C LEU A 80 -2.25 13.42 -4.96
N TRP A 81 -3.04 14.31 -5.55
CA TRP A 81 -3.60 15.42 -4.77
C TRP A 81 -4.97 15.87 -5.26
N SER A 82 -5.73 16.41 -4.33
CA SER A 82 -7.03 17.03 -4.56
C SER A 82 -7.35 17.99 -3.42
N GLU A 83 -8.24 18.94 -3.69
CA GLU A 83 -8.91 19.72 -2.65
C GLU A 83 -9.94 18.86 -1.89
N ASP A 84 -10.35 17.71 -2.45
CA ASP A 84 -11.25 16.77 -1.80
C ASP A 84 -10.50 15.61 -1.13
N VAL A 85 -10.44 15.64 0.20
CA VAL A 85 -9.68 14.69 1.02
C VAL A 85 -10.18 13.26 0.84
N ASP A 86 -11.50 13.06 0.83
CA ASP A 86 -12.12 11.75 0.65
C ASP A 86 -11.67 11.05 -0.65
N VAL A 87 -11.50 11.82 -1.73
CA VAL A 87 -11.06 11.30 -3.03
C VAL A 87 -9.60 10.83 -2.96
N VAL A 88 -8.74 11.59 -2.27
CA VAL A 88 -7.33 11.24 -2.08
C VAL A 88 -7.19 10.00 -1.20
N VAL A 89 -7.93 9.92 -0.09
CA VAL A 89 -7.93 8.74 0.80
C VAL A 89 -8.42 7.49 0.09
N ASN A 90 -9.51 7.59 -0.68
CA ASN A 90 -10.02 6.46 -1.46
C ASN A 90 -9.04 6.00 -2.54
N ALA A 91 -8.37 6.94 -3.21
CA ALA A 91 -7.32 6.62 -4.18
C ALA A 91 -6.12 5.95 -3.49
N ALA A 92 -5.67 6.47 -2.34
CA ALA A 92 -4.57 5.90 -1.56
C ALA A 92 -4.88 4.45 -1.16
N ARG A 93 -6.05 4.23 -0.55
CA ARG A 93 -6.56 2.90 -0.19
C ARG A 93 -6.56 1.95 -1.38
N GLU A 94 -7.09 2.39 -2.51
CA GLU A 94 -7.17 1.55 -3.72
C GLU A 94 -5.78 1.21 -4.30
N ILE A 95 -4.85 2.17 -4.32
CA ILE A 95 -3.47 1.96 -4.75
C ILE A 95 -2.80 0.90 -3.88
N MET A 96 -2.93 1.01 -2.54
CA MET A 96 -2.35 0.05 -1.62
C MET A 96 -2.92 -1.36 -1.86
N TRP A 97 -4.24 -1.50 -1.98
CA TRP A 97 -4.87 -2.79 -2.30
C TRP A 97 -4.40 -3.39 -3.62
N LYS A 98 -4.51 -2.63 -4.71
CA LYS A 98 -4.18 -3.10 -6.06
C LYS A 98 -2.69 -3.41 -6.19
N SER A 99 -1.83 -2.64 -5.53
CA SER A 99 -0.39 -2.89 -5.43
C SER A 99 -0.12 -4.25 -4.78
N LEU A 100 -0.63 -4.49 -3.57
CA LEU A 100 -0.35 -5.74 -2.87
C LEU A 100 -0.92 -6.96 -3.59
N LEU A 101 -2.15 -6.87 -4.12
CA LEU A 101 -2.75 -7.93 -4.97
C LEU A 101 -1.91 -8.18 -6.24
N GLY A 102 -1.31 -7.13 -6.76
CA GLY A 102 -0.33 -7.13 -7.83
C GLY A 102 1.03 -7.71 -7.44
N GLY A 103 1.31 -7.94 -6.16
CA GLY A 103 2.63 -8.34 -5.68
C GLY A 103 3.66 -7.21 -5.78
N LEU A 104 3.21 -5.98 -5.55
CA LEU A 104 4.03 -4.79 -5.42
C LEU A 104 3.75 -4.19 -4.03
N MET A 105 4.80 -3.91 -3.29
CA MET A 105 4.68 -3.26 -1.99
C MET A 105 5.01 -1.79 -2.16
N CYS A 106 4.17 -0.93 -1.61
CA CYS A 106 4.39 0.50 -1.56
C CYS A 106 4.13 1.02 -0.16
N ARG A 107 4.66 2.19 0.16
CA ARG A 107 4.51 2.87 1.44
C ARG A 107 4.20 4.33 1.16
N GLY A 108 3.46 4.98 2.04
CA GLY A 108 3.06 6.35 1.76
C GLY A 108 2.81 7.22 2.97
N GLY A 109 2.57 8.48 2.67
CA GLY A 109 2.19 9.51 3.63
C GLY A 109 1.06 10.36 3.06
N LEU A 110 0.09 10.67 3.90
CA LEU A 110 -1.04 11.54 3.61
C LEU A 110 -0.90 12.80 4.45
N ALA A 111 -0.88 13.96 3.81
CA ALA A 111 -0.87 15.25 4.50
C ALA A 111 -1.87 16.20 3.86
N TYR A 112 -2.36 17.14 4.65
CA TYR A 112 -3.22 18.23 4.19
C TYR A 112 -2.54 19.57 4.40
N GLY A 113 -2.72 20.49 3.47
CA GLY A 113 -2.21 21.85 3.60
C GLY A 113 -1.93 22.49 2.25
N GLN A 114 -0.97 23.42 2.24
CA GLN A 114 -0.64 24.19 1.06
C GLN A 114 -0.12 23.30 -0.08
N ILE A 115 -0.73 23.50 -1.25
CA ILE A 115 -0.35 22.97 -2.55
C ILE A 115 -0.14 24.13 -3.50
N VAL A 116 1.01 24.13 -4.16
CA VAL A 116 1.37 25.09 -5.18
C VAL A 116 1.52 24.33 -6.50
N GLU A 117 0.72 24.75 -7.48
CA GLU A 117 0.73 24.20 -8.82
C GLU A 117 0.86 25.30 -9.88
N PRO A 118 1.45 25.00 -11.05
CA PRO A 118 1.65 26.02 -12.07
C PRO A 118 0.38 26.23 -12.92
N ASP A 119 0.02 27.49 -13.19
CA ASP A 119 -1.25 27.88 -13.83
C ASP A 119 -1.40 27.38 -15.26
N LYS A 120 -0.27 27.30 -15.97
CA LYS A 120 -0.19 27.01 -17.39
C LYS A 120 1.10 26.23 -17.66
N VAL A 121 1.02 24.91 -17.57
CA VAL A 121 2.12 24.04 -18.04
C VAL A 121 1.59 23.13 -19.12
N ASN A 122 2.41 22.96 -20.15
CA ASN A 122 2.23 21.89 -21.12
C ASN A 122 2.25 20.55 -20.36
N LYS A 123 1.06 19.98 -20.12
CA LYS A 123 0.87 18.72 -19.40
C LYS A 123 1.58 17.53 -20.06
N GLN A 124 2.13 17.70 -21.26
CA GLN A 124 2.95 16.68 -21.95
C GLN A 124 4.19 16.26 -21.16
N LEU A 125 4.79 17.15 -20.34
CA LEU A 125 5.98 16.80 -19.53
C LEU A 125 5.63 16.16 -18.17
N GLY A 126 4.34 16.01 -17.85
CA GLY A 126 3.86 15.59 -16.54
C GLY A 126 3.36 16.75 -15.68
N MET A 127 2.70 16.42 -14.57
CA MET A 127 2.21 17.41 -13.61
C MET A 127 3.30 17.74 -12.58
N PHE A 128 3.33 19.00 -12.14
CA PHE A 128 4.27 19.49 -11.13
C PHE A 128 3.50 19.94 -9.88
N ILE A 129 4.03 19.63 -8.70
CA ILE A 129 3.46 19.99 -7.40
C ILE A 129 4.57 20.33 -6.41
N CYS A 130 4.38 21.37 -5.61
CA CYS A 130 5.17 21.67 -4.42
C CYS A 130 4.27 22.25 -3.31
N GLY A 131 4.82 22.55 -2.13
CA GLY A 131 4.09 23.12 -1.01
C GLY A 131 4.24 22.31 0.27
N GLY A 132 3.78 22.87 1.39
CA GLY A 132 3.93 22.27 2.72
C GLY A 132 3.33 20.85 2.83
N ALA A 133 2.18 20.61 2.20
CA ALA A 133 1.55 19.29 2.21
C ALA A 133 2.41 18.24 1.48
N VAL A 134 3.11 18.63 0.41
CA VAL A 134 4.00 17.74 -0.35
C VAL A 134 5.18 17.31 0.51
N THR A 135 5.82 18.27 1.18
CA THR A 135 6.97 17.99 2.06
C THR A 135 6.57 17.13 3.25
N GLU A 136 5.43 17.39 3.88
CA GLU A 136 4.99 16.61 5.03
C GLU A 136 4.59 15.19 4.63
N ALA A 137 3.92 14.98 3.49
CA ALA A 137 3.58 13.65 2.99
C ALA A 137 4.83 12.77 2.77
N VAL A 138 5.91 13.36 2.23
CA VAL A 138 7.20 12.65 2.06
C VAL A 138 7.84 12.34 3.41
N LYS A 139 7.82 13.28 4.36
CA LYS A 139 8.36 13.09 5.71
C LYS A 139 7.64 11.97 6.46
N LEU A 140 6.30 11.91 6.36
CA LEU A 140 5.47 10.88 6.98
C LEU A 140 5.79 9.47 6.45
N GLU A 141 5.97 9.33 5.14
CA GLU A 141 6.35 8.06 4.51
C GLU A 141 7.68 7.52 5.05
N GLY A 142 8.67 8.40 5.21
CA GLY A 142 10.03 8.05 5.58
C GLY A 142 10.16 7.43 6.99
N GLN A 143 9.20 7.67 7.88
CA GLN A 143 9.19 7.19 9.26
C GLN A 143 8.75 5.72 9.39
N LEU A 144 8.12 5.17 8.36
CA LEU A 144 7.41 3.90 8.45
C LEU A 144 8.29 2.69 8.14
N LYS A 145 7.88 1.51 8.59
CA LYS A 145 8.36 0.21 8.08
C LYS A 145 7.16 -0.61 7.63
N GLY A 146 7.31 -1.30 6.50
CA GLY A 146 6.25 -2.05 5.84
C GLY A 146 5.37 -1.21 4.93
N MET A 147 4.39 -1.87 4.34
CA MET A 147 3.40 -1.28 3.44
C MET A 147 2.29 -0.61 4.25
N ARG A 148 2.58 0.62 4.67
CA ARG A 148 1.77 1.43 5.59
C ARG A 148 1.57 2.83 5.03
N VAL A 149 0.57 3.53 5.56
CA VAL A 149 0.30 4.93 5.19
C VAL A 149 0.16 5.75 6.47
N ALA A 150 1.12 6.63 6.73
CA ALA A 150 1.02 7.60 7.82
C ALA A 150 0.15 8.78 7.38
N VAL A 151 -0.53 9.40 8.32
CA VAL A 151 -1.52 10.44 8.08
C VAL A 151 -1.24 11.62 8.99
N SER A 152 -1.29 12.84 8.46
CA SER A 152 -1.24 14.05 9.27
C SER A 152 -2.61 14.30 9.93
N PRO A 153 -2.68 14.81 11.17
CA PRO A 153 -3.96 15.05 11.84
C PRO A 153 -4.91 15.96 11.06
N GLU A 154 -4.37 16.90 10.28
CA GLU A 154 -5.13 17.83 9.44
C GLU A 154 -5.93 17.09 8.34
N VAL A 155 -5.45 15.94 7.87
CA VAL A 155 -6.20 15.11 6.91
C VAL A 155 -7.48 14.58 7.55
N VAL A 156 -7.42 14.13 8.80
CA VAL A 156 -8.56 13.56 9.52
C VAL A 156 -9.61 14.64 9.81
N ALA A 157 -9.17 15.84 10.16
CA ALA A 157 -10.05 16.99 10.41
C ALA A 157 -10.90 17.38 9.18
N GLU A 158 -10.45 17.03 7.99
CA GLU A 158 -11.07 17.38 6.71
C GLU A 158 -11.91 16.23 6.10
N PHE A 159 -12.08 15.11 6.82
CA PHE A 159 -12.92 13.99 6.37
C PHE A 159 -14.40 14.40 6.28
N LYS A 160 -15.02 14.09 5.13
CA LYS A 160 -16.47 14.30 4.94
C LYS A 160 -17.23 12.99 5.09
N ASN A 161 -16.82 11.97 4.33
CA ASN A 161 -17.46 10.65 4.29
C ASN A 161 -16.53 9.51 4.74
N ILE A 162 -15.26 9.81 5.01
CA ILE A 162 -14.33 8.81 5.55
C ILE A 162 -14.62 8.63 7.05
N PRO A 163 -14.82 7.39 7.55
CA PRO A 163 -14.92 7.12 8.98
C PRO A 163 -13.61 7.42 9.72
N ASP A 164 -13.67 8.17 10.81
CA ASP A 164 -12.49 8.58 11.59
C ASP A 164 -11.71 7.38 12.13
N ASN A 165 -12.41 6.27 12.44
CA ASN A 165 -11.82 5.03 12.97
C ASN A 165 -10.98 4.25 11.95
N ILE A 166 -10.94 4.66 10.68
CA ILE A 166 -9.99 4.11 9.71
C ILE A 166 -8.56 4.61 9.98
N VAL A 167 -8.41 5.68 10.75
CA VAL A 167 -7.12 6.22 11.15
C VAL A 167 -6.91 5.91 12.62
N VAL A 168 -5.78 5.27 12.94
CA VAL A 168 -5.46 4.87 14.31
C VAL A 168 -4.08 5.36 14.71
N PRO A 169 -3.91 5.83 15.96
CA PRO A 169 -2.60 6.21 16.45
C PRO A 169 -1.72 4.97 16.62
N LYS A 170 -0.46 5.11 16.24
CA LYS A 170 0.58 4.08 16.35
C LYS A 170 1.85 4.70 16.94
N THR A 171 2.53 3.91 17.76
CA THR A 171 3.82 4.29 18.33
C THR A 171 4.93 3.71 17.48
N ASN A 172 5.88 4.54 17.08
CA ASN A 172 7.14 4.10 16.49
C ASN A 172 7.99 3.45 17.58
N PRO A 173 8.36 2.16 17.44
CA PRO A 173 9.11 1.45 18.48
C PRO A 173 10.56 1.95 18.62
N ILE A 174 11.07 2.77 17.69
CA ILE A 174 12.45 3.24 17.70
C ILE A 174 12.61 4.48 18.59
N ASP A 175 11.72 5.46 18.45
CA ASP A 175 11.84 6.79 19.08
C ASP A 175 10.62 7.15 19.95
N CYS A 176 9.66 6.23 20.10
CA CYS A 176 8.41 6.42 20.83
C CYS A 176 7.52 7.56 20.30
N SER A 177 7.83 8.11 19.11
CA SER A 177 6.95 9.08 18.46
C SER A 177 5.62 8.43 18.12
N VAL A 178 4.55 9.21 18.20
CA VAL A 178 3.21 8.78 17.82
C VAL A 178 2.88 9.37 16.45
N PHE A 179 2.36 8.54 15.56
CA PHE A 179 1.84 8.94 14.27
C PHE A 179 0.51 8.25 14.02
N ASP A 180 -0.32 8.87 13.18
CA ASP A 180 -1.59 8.30 12.78
C ASP A 180 -1.42 7.44 11.52
N GLU A 181 -2.02 6.25 11.51
CA GLU A 181 -1.96 5.30 10.39
C GLU A 181 -3.33 5.08 9.76
N LEU A 182 -3.40 5.21 8.43
CA LEU A 182 -4.55 4.80 7.65
C LEU A 182 -4.58 3.27 7.52
N LEU A 183 -5.64 2.66 8.06
CA LEU A 183 -5.98 1.24 7.93
C LEU A 183 -6.53 0.93 6.53
N TRP A 184 -5.72 1.16 5.48
CA TRP A 184 -6.13 1.04 4.08
C TRP A 184 -6.72 -0.35 3.71
N PHE A 185 -6.40 -1.38 4.49
CA PHE A 185 -6.84 -2.77 4.29
C PHE A 185 -8.18 -3.12 4.95
N VAL A 186 -8.79 -2.25 5.77
CA VAL A 186 -10.07 -2.59 6.43
C VAL A 186 -11.29 -2.26 5.56
N TYR A 187 -11.11 -1.49 4.49
CA TYR A 187 -12.12 -1.22 3.46
C TYR A 187 -11.64 -1.73 2.08
N PRO A 188 -12.07 -2.94 1.65
CA PRO A 188 -11.70 -3.48 0.35
C PRO A 188 -12.26 -2.68 -0.83
N ASN A 189 -13.39 -2.00 -0.61
CA ASN A 189 -14.10 -1.20 -1.61
C ASN A 189 -13.98 0.30 -1.28
N GLU A 190 -14.45 1.15 -2.19
CA GLU A 190 -14.56 2.59 -1.98
C GLU A 190 -15.47 2.93 -0.79
N ILE A 191 -15.05 3.95 -0.04
CA ILE A 191 -15.73 4.48 1.13
C ILE A 191 -16.58 5.65 0.65
N THR A 192 -17.90 5.48 0.67
CA THR A 192 -18.86 6.47 0.15
C THR A 192 -19.66 7.18 1.25
N ASN A 193 -19.68 6.63 2.46
CA ASN A 193 -20.45 7.17 3.59
C ASN A 193 -19.79 6.78 4.92
N ARG A 194 -19.59 7.76 5.80
CA ARG A 194 -18.92 7.58 7.10
C ARG A 194 -19.71 6.69 8.07
N TYR A 195 -21.02 6.57 7.85
CA TYR A 195 -21.93 5.73 8.62
C TYR A 195 -22.23 4.39 7.97
N SER A 196 -21.77 4.17 6.74
CA SER A 196 -21.91 2.86 6.13
C SER A 196 -20.94 1.91 6.83
N SER A 197 -21.49 1.03 7.67
CA SER A 197 -20.91 -0.31 7.81
C SER A 197 -20.65 -0.80 6.39
N SER A 198 -19.45 -1.29 6.09
CA SER A 198 -19.06 -1.62 4.71
C SER A 198 -20.22 -2.34 4.01
N HIS A 199 -20.50 -2.05 2.73
CA HIS A 199 -21.57 -2.75 1.97
C HIS A 199 -21.35 -4.28 1.85
N LYS A 200 -20.38 -4.84 2.57
CA LYS A 200 -19.98 -6.23 2.65
C LYS A 200 -20.20 -6.76 4.07
N SER A 201 -20.52 -8.05 4.15
CA SER A 201 -20.55 -8.76 5.43
C SER A 201 -19.16 -8.77 6.09
N GLU A 202 -19.12 -8.86 7.41
CA GLU A 202 -17.89 -9.04 8.21
C GLU A 202 -16.99 -10.16 7.64
N LYS A 203 -17.62 -11.27 7.21
CA LYS A 203 -16.95 -12.39 6.53
C LYS A 203 -16.14 -11.95 5.32
N GLU A 204 -16.73 -11.12 4.46
CA GLU A 204 -16.07 -10.69 3.23
C GLU A 204 -14.91 -9.74 3.50
N VAL A 205 -15.01 -8.88 4.50
CA VAL A 205 -13.91 -8.00 4.94
C VAL A 205 -12.79 -8.86 5.53
N ALA A 206 -13.10 -9.76 6.46
CA ALA A 206 -12.14 -10.69 7.05
C ALA A 206 -11.41 -11.53 5.98
N LEU A 207 -12.15 -12.10 5.02
CA LEU A 207 -11.57 -12.84 3.89
C LEU A 207 -10.67 -11.98 3.00
N SER A 208 -11.04 -10.71 2.81
CA SER A 208 -10.23 -9.78 2.02
C SER A 208 -8.90 -9.49 2.74
N ILE A 209 -8.92 -9.25 4.05
CA ILE A 209 -7.72 -9.05 4.87
C ILE A 209 -6.85 -10.31 4.88
N LEU A 210 -7.46 -11.48 5.11
CA LEU A 210 -6.76 -12.77 5.08
C LEU A 210 -6.12 -13.07 3.72
N LYS A 211 -6.74 -12.64 2.63
CA LYS A 211 -6.13 -12.71 1.30
C LYS A 211 -4.85 -11.89 1.20
N LEU A 212 -4.81 -10.70 1.79
CA LEU A 212 -3.58 -9.89 1.85
C LEU A 212 -2.49 -10.61 2.66
N LEU A 213 -2.83 -11.15 3.83
CA LEU A 213 -1.90 -11.93 4.66
C LEU A 213 -1.37 -13.16 3.91
N ALA A 214 -2.22 -13.88 3.18
CA ALA A 214 -1.81 -15.02 2.37
C ALA A 214 -0.83 -14.61 1.24
N ILE A 215 -1.05 -13.45 0.60
CA ILE A 215 -0.13 -12.92 -0.40
C ILE A 215 1.22 -12.59 0.23
N LEU A 216 1.20 -11.83 1.34
CA LEU A 216 2.40 -11.41 2.07
C LEU A 216 3.23 -12.62 2.50
N LYS A 217 2.61 -13.67 3.04
CA LYS A 217 3.30 -14.85 3.57
C LYS A 217 3.74 -15.84 2.48
N HIS A 218 2.90 -16.08 1.47
CA HIS A 218 3.04 -17.28 0.62
C HIS A 218 3.07 -17.02 -0.87
N SER A 219 2.64 -15.86 -1.36
CA SER A 219 2.64 -15.63 -2.81
C SER A 219 4.08 -15.59 -3.35
N PRO A 220 4.38 -16.30 -4.46
CA PRO A 220 5.69 -16.22 -5.12
C PRO A 220 5.91 -14.84 -5.75
N LYS A 221 4.87 -14.03 -5.92
CA LYS A 221 5.04 -12.65 -6.36
C LYS A 221 6.00 -11.93 -5.41
N LEU A 222 5.81 -11.98 -4.10
CA LEU A 222 6.70 -11.23 -3.19
C LEU A 222 8.06 -11.92 -2.90
N ALA A 223 8.45 -12.96 -3.67
CA ALA A 223 9.73 -13.64 -3.49
C ALA A 223 10.94 -12.70 -3.57
N TRP A 224 10.96 -11.80 -4.56
CA TRP A 224 12.04 -10.82 -4.70
C TRP A 224 12.14 -9.88 -3.47
N ASN A 225 11.00 -9.49 -2.86
CA ASN A 225 11.00 -8.66 -1.65
C ASN A 225 11.60 -9.39 -0.46
N VAL A 226 11.55 -10.72 -0.39
CA VAL A 226 12.09 -11.48 0.76
C VAL A 226 13.44 -12.14 0.49
N SER A 227 14.05 -11.84 -0.64
CA SER A 227 15.39 -12.31 -1.00
C SER A 227 16.49 -11.71 -0.11
N SER A 228 16.21 -10.54 0.50
CA SER A 228 17.13 -9.84 1.39
C SER A 228 16.53 -9.66 2.79
N HIS A 229 17.38 -9.53 3.80
CA HIS A 229 16.93 -9.27 5.17
C HIS A 229 16.13 -7.94 5.29
N PRO A 230 16.59 -6.80 4.74
CA PRO A 230 15.81 -5.56 4.78
C PRO A 230 14.43 -5.72 4.16
N GLY A 231 14.32 -6.46 3.06
CA GLY A 231 13.04 -6.71 2.42
C GLY A 231 12.13 -7.65 3.22
N LYS A 232 12.69 -8.68 3.89
CA LYS A 232 11.94 -9.50 4.88
C LYS A 232 11.36 -8.65 6.00
N VAL A 233 12.13 -7.69 6.52
CA VAL A 233 11.66 -6.75 7.57
C VAL A 233 10.45 -5.95 7.08
N GLN A 234 10.48 -5.44 5.83
CA GLN A 234 9.34 -4.72 5.25
C GLN A 234 8.08 -5.61 5.18
N VAL A 235 8.22 -6.85 4.69
CA VAL A 235 7.10 -7.79 4.58
C VAL A 235 6.57 -8.18 5.97
N ALA A 236 7.47 -8.47 6.90
CA ALA A 236 7.11 -8.86 8.27
C ALA A 236 6.40 -7.74 9.03
N ALA A 237 6.89 -6.50 8.95
CA ALA A 237 6.21 -5.34 9.56
C ALA A 237 4.79 -5.14 9.01
N THR A 238 4.59 -5.42 7.71
CA THR A 238 3.26 -5.35 7.09
C THR A 238 2.34 -6.46 7.61
N ILE A 239 2.85 -7.70 7.70
CA ILE A 239 2.10 -8.85 8.25
C ILE A 239 1.69 -8.57 9.68
N ASP A 240 2.62 -8.03 10.47
CA ASP A 240 2.43 -7.73 11.88
C ASP A 240 1.21 -6.81 12.07
N VAL A 241 1.24 -5.63 11.45
CA VAL A 241 0.17 -4.63 11.55
C VAL A 241 -1.17 -5.18 11.04
N ILE A 242 -1.19 -5.82 9.88
CA ILE A 242 -2.45 -6.34 9.31
C ILE A 242 -3.03 -7.46 10.19
N SER A 243 -2.19 -8.35 10.72
CA SER A 243 -2.63 -9.47 11.56
C SER A 243 -3.13 -9.01 12.93
N GLU A 244 -2.47 -8.02 13.54
CA GLU A 244 -2.93 -7.39 14.77
C GLU A 244 -4.33 -6.78 14.57
N GLN A 245 -4.51 -5.99 13.52
CA GLN A 245 -5.80 -5.35 13.26
C GLN A 245 -6.89 -6.35 12.88
N LEU A 246 -6.55 -7.46 12.22
CA LEU A 246 -7.51 -8.53 11.96
C LEU A 246 -8.06 -9.13 13.27
N VAL A 247 -7.20 -9.41 14.26
CA VAL A 247 -7.61 -9.95 15.56
C VAL A 247 -8.42 -8.92 16.35
N ASN A 248 -8.05 -7.63 16.29
CA ASN A 248 -8.82 -6.58 16.94
C ASN A 248 -10.24 -6.44 16.38
N LEU A 249 -10.39 -6.58 15.05
CA LEU A 249 -11.69 -6.51 14.39
C LEU A 249 -12.50 -7.80 14.59
N TYR A 250 -11.84 -8.96 14.60
CA TYR A 250 -12.48 -10.27 14.68
C TYR A 250 -11.75 -11.17 15.69
N PRO A 251 -12.00 -11.00 17.00
CA PRO A 251 -11.30 -11.76 18.04
C PRO A 251 -11.48 -13.28 17.95
N SER A 252 -12.54 -13.75 17.29
CA SER A 252 -12.78 -15.18 17.02
C SER A 252 -11.84 -15.78 15.97
N LEU A 253 -11.10 -14.95 15.23
CA LEU A 253 -10.11 -15.36 14.25
C LEU A 253 -8.69 -15.19 14.81
N ASP A 254 -8.11 -16.27 15.34
CA ASP A 254 -6.75 -16.26 15.90
C ASP A 254 -5.66 -16.34 14.82
N PHE A 255 -5.51 -15.25 14.06
CA PHE A 255 -4.51 -15.11 13.01
C PHE A 255 -3.49 -14.02 13.33
N ARG A 256 -2.91 -14.05 14.54
CA ARG A 256 -1.83 -13.13 14.93
C ARG A 256 -0.46 -13.62 14.44
N PHE A 257 0.30 -12.75 13.76
CA PHE A 257 1.67 -13.06 13.32
C PHE A 257 2.60 -11.90 13.65
N THR A 258 3.47 -12.05 14.65
CA THR A 258 4.44 -11.00 14.99
C THR A 258 5.52 -10.87 13.91
N ALA A 259 6.17 -9.70 13.84
CA ALA A 259 7.25 -9.46 12.89
C ALA A 259 8.41 -10.46 13.06
N GLU A 260 8.81 -10.80 14.28
CA GLU A 260 9.92 -11.73 14.55
C GLU A 260 9.62 -13.12 13.99
N TYR A 261 8.43 -13.63 14.26
CA TYR A 261 7.98 -14.92 13.73
C TYR A 261 7.87 -14.87 12.20
N ALA A 262 7.30 -13.78 11.66
CA ALA A 262 7.14 -13.62 10.23
C ALA A 262 8.50 -13.66 9.51
N ILE A 263 9.53 -12.93 9.98
CA ILE A 263 10.87 -12.90 9.35
C ILE A 263 11.42 -14.31 9.12
N GLN A 264 11.23 -15.21 10.08
CA GLN A 264 11.71 -16.61 10.00
C GLN A 264 10.87 -17.46 9.04
N ALA A 265 9.56 -17.19 8.93
CA ALA A 265 8.62 -17.99 8.17
C ALA A 265 8.49 -17.62 6.67
N LEU A 266 9.11 -16.53 6.21
CA LEU A 266 8.91 -16.01 4.84
C LEU A 266 9.64 -16.77 3.71
N GLY A 267 10.38 -17.84 4.05
CA GLY A 267 11.14 -18.65 3.08
C GLY A 267 10.29 -19.60 2.24
N ASN A 268 9.09 -19.99 2.70
CA ASN A 268 8.25 -20.96 2.01
C ASN A 268 7.11 -20.29 1.21
N ARG A 269 7.32 -20.13 -0.10
CA ARG A 269 6.41 -19.43 -1.03
C ARG A 269 6.11 -20.26 -2.26
N GLY A 270 4.89 -20.19 -2.76
CA GLY A 270 4.46 -20.89 -3.98
C GLY A 270 2.95 -20.81 -4.19
N ASN A 271 2.51 -20.97 -5.44
CA ASN A 271 1.07 -20.88 -5.78
C ASN A 271 0.26 -21.95 -5.05
N ASN A 272 0.73 -23.20 -5.01
CA ASN A 272 0.05 -24.30 -4.31
C ASN A 272 -0.11 -24.01 -2.82
N LYS A 273 0.92 -23.46 -2.17
CA LYS A 273 0.87 -23.10 -0.74
C LYS A 273 -0.10 -21.94 -0.51
N TYR A 274 -0.03 -20.89 -1.33
CA TYR A 274 -0.96 -19.77 -1.28
C TYR A 274 -2.42 -20.25 -1.42
N GLU A 275 -2.73 -21.08 -2.41
CA GLU A 275 -4.09 -21.60 -2.63
C GLU A 275 -4.56 -22.49 -1.48
N SER A 276 -3.69 -23.35 -0.95
CA SER A 276 -4.01 -24.23 0.19
C SER A 276 -4.33 -23.42 1.44
N VAL A 277 -3.54 -22.37 1.73
CA VAL A 277 -3.77 -21.48 2.88
C VAL A 277 -5.06 -20.67 2.69
N MET A 278 -5.35 -20.20 1.47
CA MET A 278 -6.61 -19.51 1.19
C MET A 278 -7.84 -20.39 1.43
N LYS A 279 -7.78 -21.70 1.10
CA LYS A 279 -8.86 -22.65 1.41
C LYS A 279 -9.05 -22.80 2.92
N LEU A 280 -7.95 -22.89 3.67
CA LEU A 280 -7.99 -22.97 5.13
C LEU A 280 -8.60 -21.70 5.76
N TYR A 281 -8.15 -20.52 5.35
CA TYR A 281 -8.69 -19.25 5.80
C TYR A 281 -10.19 -19.12 5.51
N LYS A 282 -10.64 -19.57 4.33
CA LYS A 282 -12.07 -19.57 3.99
C LYS A 282 -12.88 -20.50 4.90
N SER A 283 -12.35 -21.68 5.21
CA SER A 283 -12.97 -22.61 6.15
C SER A 283 -13.07 -22.01 7.55
N GLU A 284 -12.02 -21.32 8.01
CA GLU A 284 -11.98 -20.70 9.33
C GLU A 284 -13.01 -19.59 9.49
N VAL A 285 -13.08 -18.68 8.50
CA VAL A 285 -14.06 -17.59 8.51
C VAL A 285 -15.48 -18.12 8.47
N ASN A 286 -15.76 -19.16 7.67
CA ASN A 286 -17.09 -19.75 7.61
C ASN A 286 -17.53 -20.42 8.91
N ARG A 287 -16.58 -20.82 9.76
CA ARG A 287 -16.83 -21.49 11.03
C ARG A 287 -17.00 -20.53 12.20
N ASN A 288 -16.29 -19.40 12.21
CA ASN A 288 -16.17 -18.53 13.37
C ASN A 288 -16.76 -17.12 13.21
N LEU A 289 -17.19 -16.77 12.00
CA LEU A 289 -18.02 -15.60 11.68
C LEU A 289 -19.30 -16.11 11.02
#